data_AF-A0A938NIK6-F1
#
_entry.id   AF-A0A938NIK6-F1
#
_cell.length_a   1.000
_cell.length_b   1.000
_cell.length_c   1.000
_cell.angle_alpha   90.00
_cell.angle_beta   90.00
_cell.angle_gamma   90.00
#
_symmetry.space_group_name_H-M   'P 1'
#
loop_
_entity.id
_entity.type
_entity.pdbx_description
1 polymer ?
#
loop_
_entity_poly.entity_id
_entity_poly.type
_entity_poly.pdbx_seq_one_letter_code
_entity_poly.pdbx_strand_id
1 'polypeptide(L)'
;MKPCGRRWLGWQILGLALCGLFVPADYAAAFPVSGAAWSEAQWKEHCRAARTSFNPTAPLSTDRLTVQSDDPRFLDFVYWIWANKIVEHQVEQVGGTEWNGPSDGVIFHWAPGSRWETHTVMAFDHAIHHIAGEHYWQDNMFAEFFDRFGPVKGVNIGDRLSMNTPPTWAQFLHHIGGPESPYYRYVFHQESTIDPGRRIITMVGGQGVAFEYTFDRYLGEIKEVLTDCKAYQFFELYDRYGQGFASKAGWAGQPVPKR
;
A
#
# COMPACT_ATOMS: atom_id res chain seq x y z
N MET A 1 11.79 -41.92 74.02
CA MET A 1 11.98 -42.49 72.66
C MET A 1 11.11 -41.71 71.68
N LYS A 2 11.65 -41.34 70.51
CA LYS A 2 10.94 -40.75 69.35
C LYS A 2 9.69 -41.59 68.96
N PRO A 3 8.68 -41.08 68.22
CA PRO A 3 8.77 -40.17 67.05
C PRO A 3 7.80 -38.96 67.08
N CYS A 4 8.14 -37.79 66.49
CA CYS A 4 8.14 -37.40 65.07
C CYS A 4 6.74 -37.08 64.51
N GLY A 5 6.48 -35.81 64.17
CA GLY A 5 5.31 -35.41 63.40
C GLY A 5 5.06 -33.89 63.33
N ARG A 6 5.57 -33.26 62.25
CA ARG A 6 4.99 -32.16 61.43
C ARG A 6 3.80 -31.38 62.05
N ARG A 7 3.72 -30.04 62.08
CA ARG A 7 4.11 -29.01 61.09
C ARG A 7 4.38 -27.68 61.81
N TRP A 8 5.44 -27.00 61.40
CA TRP A 8 5.70 -25.59 61.67
C TRP A 8 4.89 -24.73 60.69
N LEU A 9 4.13 -23.76 61.21
CA LEU A 9 3.51 -22.67 60.46
C LEU A 9 4.47 -21.46 60.57
N GLY A 10 5.33 -21.26 59.56
CA GLY A 10 6.14 -20.04 59.43
C GLY A 10 5.22 -18.86 59.07
N TRP A 11 5.24 -17.75 59.80
CA TRP A 11 6.22 -16.65 59.76
C TRP A 11 6.29 -15.90 58.42
N GLN A 12 6.08 -14.59 58.54
CA GLN A 12 6.67 -13.47 57.78
C GLN A 12 5.88 -12.83 56.63
N ILE A 13 5.22 -11.75 57.04
CA ILE A 13 5.12 -10.44 56.38
C ILE A 13 6.46 -10.06 55.72
N LEU A 14 6.45 -9.79 54.41
CA LEU A 14 7.35 -8.91 53.64
C LEU A 14 6.66 -8.79 52.26
N GLY A 15 6.32 -7.63 51.70
CA GLY A 15 7.12 -6.43 51.59
C GLY A 15 7.71 -6.36 50.17
N LEU A 16 7.24 -5.38 49.38
CA LEU A 16 7.86 -4.76 48.19
C LEU A 16 7.59 -5.27 46.76
N ALA A 17 7.41 -4.24 45.92
CA ALA A 17 7.46 -4.13 44.46
C ALA A 17 6.24 -4.68 43.70
N LEU A 18 5.22 -3.87 43.33
CA LEU A 18 5.32 -2.67 42.48
C LEU A 18 6.39 -2.78 41.39
N CYS A 19 6.47 -3.94 40.74
CA CYS A 19 6.86 -3.97 39.33
C CYS A 19 5.63 -3.60 38.51
N GLY A 20 5.42 -2.29 38.35
CA GLY A 20 4.59 -1.78 37.27
C GLY A 20 5.14 -2.37 35.97
N LEU A 21 4.39 -3.30 35.40
CA LEU A 21 4.54 -3.76 34.05
C LEU A 21 4.41 -2.54 33.14
N PHE A 22 5.54 -1.88 32.86
CA PHE A 22 5.71 -1.13 31.63
C PHE A 22 5.76 -2.16 30.51
N VAL A 23 4.57 -2.68 30.15
CA VAL A 23 4.37 -3.21 28.82
C VAL A 23 4.55 -1.98 27.92
N PRO A 24 5.57 -1.92 27.05
CA PRO A 24 5.55 -0.90 26.01
C PRO A 24 4.19 -1.04 25.32
N ALA A 25 3.47 0.06 25.15
CA ALA A 25 2.31 0.03 24.29
C ALA A 25 2.83 -0.40 22.91
N ASP A 26 2.66 -1.68 22.59
CA ASP A 26 2.81 -2.18 21.24
C ASP A 26 1.79 -1.37 20.45
N TYR A 27 2.29 -0.34 19.76
CA TYR A 27 1.59 0.24 18.63
C TYR A 27 1.52 -0.87 17.60
N ALA A 28 0.54 -1.77 17.76
CA ALA A 28 0.19 -2.73 16.74
C ALA A 28 -0.12 -1.91 15.50
N ALA A 29 0.77 -2.01 14.50
CA ALA A 29 0.51 -1.45 13.20
C ALA A 29 -0.80 -2.08 12.73
N ALA A 30 -1.76 -1.20 12.46
CA ALA A 30 -3.15 -1.50 12.16
C ALA A 30 -3.36 -2.51 11.03
N PHE A 31 -2.33 -2.72 10.21
CA PHE A 31 -2.07 -3.94 9.47
C PHE A 31 -0.59 -4.25 9.70
N PRO A 32 -0.23 -5.46 10.16
CA PRO A 32 1.16 -5.83 10.21
C PRO A 32 1.66 -5.85 8.76
N VAL A 33 2.42 -4.82 8.38
CA VAL A 33 3.15 -4.82 7.12
C VAL A 33 3.91 -6.14 7.09
N SER A 34 3.80 -6.89 5.98
CA SER A 34 4.36 -8.24 5.94
C SER A 34 5.83 -8.23 6.39
N GLY A 35 6.30 -9.31 7.01
CA GLY A 35 7.72 -9.41 7.42
C GLY A 35 8.72 -9.32 6.25
N ALA A 36 8.24 -9.29 5.00
CA ALA A 36 9.04 -9.01 3.81
C ALA A 36 9.35 -7.51 3.64
N ALA A 37 8.51 -6.63 4.18
CA ALA A 37 8.65 -5.18 4.09
C ALA A 37 9.91 -4.67 4.78
N TRP A 38 10.57 -3.73 4.12
CA TRP A 38 11.73 -3.07 4.69
C TRP A 38 11.29 -1.82 5.45
N SER A 39 11.79 -1.67 6.68
CA SER A 39 11.70 -0.43 7.43
C SER A 39 12.42 0.72 6.72
N GLU A 40 12.04 1.95 7.04
CA GLU A 40 12.73 3.15 6.54
C GLU A 40 14.24 3.16 6.88
N ALA A 41 14.63 2.57 8.01
CA ALA A 41 16.04 2.44 8.37
C ALA A 41 16.79 1.47 7.44
N GLN A 42 16.15 0.34 7.07
CA GLN A 42 16.72 -0.61 6.11
C GLN A 42 16.86 0.05 4.73
N TRP A 43 15.83 0.75 4.23
CA TRP A 43 15.92 1.48 2.97
C TRP A 43 17.09 2.47 2.96
N LYS A 44 17.19 3.30 4.00
CA LYS A 44 18.28 4.27 4.16
C LYS A 44 19.65 3.61 4.13
N GLU A 45 19.82 2.50 4.85
CA GLU A 45 21.09 1.78 4.88
C GLU A 45 21.45 1.22 3.49
N HIS A 46 20.49 0.62 2.80
CA HIS A 46 20.70 0.05 1.48
C HIS A 46 21.04 1.10 0.41
N CYS A 47 20.46 2.30 0.48
CA CYS A 47 20.69 3.34 -0.53
C CYS A 47 21.85 4.30 -0.19
N ARG A 48 22.37 4.30 1.04
CA ARG A 48 23.36 5.28 1.54
C ARG A 48 24.60 5.39 0.67
N ALA A 49 25.13 4.24 0.24
CA ALA A 49 26.35 4.15 -0.57
C ALA A 49 26.08 4.06 -2.08
N ALA A 50 24.81 3.98 -2.50
CA ALA A 50 24.47 3.92 -3.91
C ALA A 50 24.93 5.21 -4.61
N ARG A 51 25.72 5.05 -5.68
CA ARG A 51 26.16 6.12 -6.57
C ARG A 51 25.89 5.65 -7.98
N THR A 52 25.06 6.40 -8.68
CA THR A 52 24.57 6.01 -10.01
C THR A 52 24.72 7.16 -10.99
N SER A 53 24.54 6.91 -12.28
CA SER A 53 24.51 7.97 -13.30
C SER A 53 23.40 8.99 -13.05
N PHE A 54 22.36 8.62 -12.29
CA PHE A 54 21.30 9.52 -11.85
C PHE A 54 21.76 10.50 -10.78
N ASN A 55 22.53 10.02 -9.79
CA ASN A 55 23.10 10.85 -8.74
C ASN A 55 24.52 10.37 -8.40
N PRO A 56 25.55 10.90 -9.07
CA PRO A 56 26.91 10.39 -8.95
C PRO A 56 27.63 10.89 -7.70
N THR A 57 27.19 12.01 -7.14
CA THR A 57 27.97 12.76 -6.12
C THR A 57 27.28 12.83 -4.77
N ALA A 58 25.96 12.66 -4.70
CA ALA A 58 25.20 12.72 -3.45
C ALA A 58 24.43 11.41 -3.20
N PRO A 59 24.07 11.11 -1.94
CA PRO A 59 23.12 10.06 -1.63
C PRO A 59 21.77 10.30 -2.32
N LEU A 60 21.06 9.21 -2.62
CA LEU A 60 19.69 9.28 -3.14
C LEU A 60 18.74 9.86 -2.07
N SER A 61 17.77 10.65 -2.52
CA SER A 61 16.78 11.27 -1.63
C SER A 61 15.91 10.21 -0.97
N THR A 62 15.70 10.38 0.33
CA THR A 62 14.89 9.46 1.16
C THR A 62 13.44 9.92 1.30
N ASP A 63 13.10 11.08 0.77
CA ASP A 63 11.86 11.82 1.01
C ASP A 63 11.10 12.18 -0.27
N ARG A 64 11.71 12.03 -1.44
CA ARG A 64 11.05 12.24 -2.73
C ARG A 64 11.61 11.36 -3.83
N LEU A 65 10.80 11.11 -4.84
CA LEU A 65 11.22 10.55 -6.12
C LEU A 65 11.37 11.70 -7.14
N THR A 66 12.52 11.79 -7.77
CA THR A 66 12.88 12.91 -8.66
C THR A 66 12.80 12.57 -10.15
N VAL A 67 12.65 11.28 -10.50
CA VAL A 67 12.36 10.84 -11.87
C VAL A 67 11.09 11.53 -12.38
N GLN A 68 11.16 12.06 -13.60
CA GLN A 68 10.04 12.67 -14.32
C GLN A 68 9.69 11.84 -15.56
N SER A 69 8.51 12.08 -16.13
CA SER A 69 7.97 11.30 -17.25
C SER A 69 8.67 11.58 -18.59
N ASP A 70 9.46 12.64 -18.66
CA ASP A 70 10.32 13.03 -19.78
C ASP A 70 11.77 12.52 -19.62
N ASP A 71 12.10 11.89 -18.49
CA ASP A 71 13.41 11.29 -18.27
C ASP A 71 13.65 10.15 -19.27
N PRO A 72 14.83 10.07 -19.93
CA PRO A 72 15.15 8.98 -20.85
C PRO A 72 15.04 7.58 -20.25
N ARG A 73 15.18 7.46 -18.91
CA ARG A 73 15.04 6.21 -18.14
C ARG A 73 13.59 5.85 -17.83
N PHE A 74 12.64 6.77 -18.02
CA PHE A 74 11.30 6.66 -17.46
C PHE A 74 10.57 5.39 -17.93
N LEU A 75 10.72 5.00 -19.19
CA LEU A 75 10.05 3.80 -19.68
C LEU A 75 10.59 2.52 -19.02
N ASP A 76 11.91 2.39 -18.87
CA ASP A 76 12.51 1.29 -18.11
C ASP A 76 12.10 1.34 -16.64
N PHE A 77 11.95 2.54 -16.09
CA PHE A 77 11.46 2.72 -14.72
C PHE A 77 10.04 2.19 -14.58
N VAL A 78 9.13 2.52 -15.51
CA VAL A 78 7.75 1.99 -15.54
C VAL A 78 7.73 0.47 -15.63
N TYR A 79 8.50 -0.13 -16.54
CA TYR A 79 8.61 -1.59 -16.61
C TYR A 79 9.19 -2.17 -15.32
N TRP A 80 10.12 -1.46 -14.67
CA TRP A 80 10.71 -1.88 -13.41
C TRP A 80 9.68 -1.89 -12.27
N ILE A 81 8.88 -0.84 -12.16
CA ILE A 81 7.75 -0.73 -11.22
C ILE A 81 6.79 -1.90 -11.43
N TRP A 82 6.37 -2.10 -12.68
CA TRP A 82 5.39 -3.11 -13.04
C TRP A 82 5.83 -4.52 -12.65
N ALA A 83 7.05 -4.93 -13.03
CA ALA A 83 7.48 -6.30 -12.76
C ALA A 83 7.76 -6.55 -11.27
N ASN A 84 7.94 -5.49 -10.47
CA ASN A 84 8.04 -5.58 -9.01
C ASN A 84 6.69 -5.34 -8.30
N LYS A 85 5.61 -5.06 -9.05
CA LYS A 85 4.26 -4.86 -8.51
C LYS A 85 4.18 -3.75 -7.46
N ILE A 86 4.94 -2.69 -7.66
CA ILE A 86 5.17 -1.66 -6.63
C ILE A 86 3.94 -0.76 -6.44
N VAL A 87 3.15 -0.55 -7.49
CA VAL A 87 1.95 0.30 -7.42
C VAL A 87 0.65 -0.51 -7.50
N GLU A 88 0.73 -1.84 -7.49
CA GLU A 88 -0.43 -2.68 -7.16
C GLU A 88 -0.89 -2.29 -5.76
N HIS A 89 -2.18 -1.99 -5.61
CA HIS A 89 -2.72 -1.56 -4.33
C HIS A 89 -4.13 -2.02 -4.10
N GLN A 90 -4.48 -2.12 -2.82
CA GLN A 90 -5.82 -2.35 -2.36
C GLN A 90 -6.32 -1.13 -1.59
N VAL A 91 -7.55 -0.69 -1.88
CA VAL A 91 -8.23 0.28 -1.04
C VAL A 91 -8.91 -0.44 0.12
N GLU A 92 -8.50 -0.13 1.34
CA GLU A 92 -9.07 -0.66 2.56
C GLU A 92 -9.86 0.39 3.35
N GLN A 93 -10.89 -0.08 4.04
CA GLN A 93 -11.91 0.70 4.72
C GLN A 93 -11.35 1.84 5.61
N VAL A 94 -12.18 2.88 5.76
CA VAL A 94 -12.22 3.83 6.90
C VAL A 94 -12.28 3.11 8.26
N GLY A 95 -11.13 2.87 8.88
CA GLY A 95 -11.06 2.10 10.12
C GLY A 95 -11.46 0.63 9.97
N GLY A 96 -10.93 -0.04 8.93
CA GLY A 96 -11.10 -1.47 8.67
C GLY A 96 -10.67 -2.40 9.82
N THR A 97 -10.82 -3.72 9.61
CA THR A 97 -10.42 -4.73 10.61
C THR A 97 -8.98 -4.50 11.05
N GLU A 98 -8.75 -4.48 12.36
CA GLU A 98 -7.44 -4.29 13.00
C GLU A 98 -6.89 -2.85 12.98
N TRP A 99 -7.57 -1.88 12.33
CA TRP A 99 -7.14 -0.48 12.32
C TRP A 99 -7.54 0.35 13.54
N ASN A 100 -6.52 0.87 14.23
CA ASN A 100 -6.65 1.75 15.40
C ASN A 100 -6.23 3.22 15.12
N GLY A 101 -6.00 3.62 13.87
CA GLY A 101 -5.58 4.98 13.49
C GLY A 101 -6.74 5.91 13.10
N PRO A 102 -6.45 7.06 12.45
CA PRO A 102 -7.49 8.02 12.03
C PRO A 102 -8.61 7.40 11.19
N SER A 103 -9.85 7.85 11.41
CA SER A 103 -11.08 7.39 10.72
C SER A 103 -11.64 8.44 9.74
N ASP A 104 -10.84 9.45 9.42
CA ASP A 104 -11.18 10.55 8.51
C ASP A 104 -10.68 10.31 7.08
N GLY A 105 -10.16 9.12 6.78
CA GLY A 105 -9.62 8.76 5.48
C GLY A 105 -9.78 7.29 5.12
N VAL A 106 -9.25 6.96 3.95
CA VAL A 106 -9.25 5.64 3.33
C VAL A 106 -7.81 5.16 3.23
N ILE A 107 -7.58 3.88 3.52
CA ILE A 107 -6.23 3.32 3.53
C ILE A 107 -5.95 2.74 2.14
N PHE A 108 -4.78 3.04 1.60
CA PHE A 108 -4.25 2.32 0.45
C PHE A 108 -3.14 1.41 0.93
N HIS A 109 -3.31 0.11 0.71
CA HIS A 109 -2.31 -0.92 0.95
C HIS A 109 -1.55 -1.18 -0.34
N TRP A 110 -0.34 -0.67 -0.42
CA TRP A 110 0.51 -0.73 -1.61
C TRP A 110 1.44 -1.92 -1.56
N ALA A 111 1.77 -2.47 -2.73
CA ALA A 111 2.76 -3.51 -2.96
C ALA A 111 2.67 -4.72 -1.99
N PRO A 112 1.46 -5.30 -1.80
CA PRO A 112 1.22 -6.32 -0.77
C PRO A 112 2.15 -7.53 -0.92
N GLY A 113 2.76 -7.96 0.19
CA GLY A 113 3.67 -9.10 0.25
C GLY A 113 5.08 -8.84 -0.27
N SER A 114 5.44 -7.58 -0.53
CA SER A 114 6.75 -7.19 -1.05
C SER A 114 7.56 -6.36 -0.05
N ARG A 115 8.84 -6.13 -0.36
CA ARG A 115 9.67 -5.23 0.47
C ARG A 115 9.24 -3.76 0.43
N TRP A 116 8.49 -3.37 -0.60
CA TRP A 116 7.96 -2.01 -0.78
C TRP A 116 6.59 -1.81 -0.13
N GLU A 117 6.05 -2.86 0.50
CA GLU A 117 4.73 -2.82 1.12
C GLU A 117 4.63 -1.64 2.10
N THR A 118 3.58 -0.84 1.93
CA THR A 118 3.34 0.34 2.76
C THR A 118 1.85 0.69 2.81
N HIS A 119 1.48 1.47 3.82
CA HIS A 119 0.12 1.97 4.01
C HIS A 119 0.13 3.49 3.93
N THR A 120 -0.73 4.07 3.09
CA THR A 120 -0.98 5.51 3.05
C THR A 120 -2.43 5.80 3.41
N VAL A 121 -2.66 6.83 4.23
CA VAL A 121 -4.02 7.30 4.54
C VAL A 121 -4.34 8.47 3.63
N MET A 122 -5.39 8.34 2.84
CA MET A 122 -5.84 9.36 1.90
C MET A 122 -7.18 9.94 2.31
N ALA A 123 -7.39 11.22 2.01
CA ALA A 123 -8.70 11.85 2.18
C ALA A 123 -9.75 11.16 1.29
N PHE A 124 -11.01 11.16 1.74
CA PHE A 124 -12.11 10.56 1.00
C PHE A 124 -12.21 11.03 -0.45
N ASP A 125 -12.07 12.32 -0.73
CA ASP A 125 -12.16 12.85 -2.10
C ASP A 125 -11.17 12.20 -3.06
N HIS A 126 -9.96 11.90 -2.57
CA HIS A 126 -8.92 11.21 -3.34
C HIS A 126 -9.30 9.75 -3.60
N ALA A 127 -9.78 9.04 -2.58
CA ALA A 127 -10.25 7.66 -2.71
C ALA A 127 -11.48 7.55 -3.64
N ILE A 128 -12.39 8.51 -3.58
CA ILE A 128 -13.58 8.60 -4.44
C ILE A 128 -13.17 8.73 -5.90
N HIS A 129 -12.20 9.60 -6.20
CA HIS A 129 -11.67 9.76 -7.55
C HIS A 129 -11.13 8.42 -8.07
N HIS A 130 -10.33 7.72 -7.27
CA HIS A 130 -9.78 6.42 -7.62
C HIS A 130 -10.85 5.34 -7.83
N ILE A 131 -11.75 5.20 -6.87
CA ILE A 131 -12.65 4.04 -6.79
C ILE A 131 -13.84 4.18 -7.74
N ALA A 132 -14.40 5.38 -7.88
CA ALA A 132 -15.60 5.58 -8.67
C ALA A 132 -15.37 6.34 -9.97
N GLY A 133 -14.45 7.30 -9.97
CA GLY A 133 -14.09 8.06 -11.17
C GLY A 133 -13.43 7.18 -12.23
N GLU A 134 -12.57 6.26 -11.82
CA GLU A 134 -11.77 5.43 -12.74
C GLU A 134 -12.51 4.16 -13.19
N HIS A 135 -13.45 3.65 -12.38
CA HIS A 135 -14.03 2.32 -12.60
C HIS A 135 -15.40 2.33 -13.30
N TYR A 136 -15.98 3.50 -13.56
CA TYR A 136 -17.34 3.64 -14.11
C TYR A 136 -18.38 2.76 -13.39
N TRP A 137 -18.20 2.54 -12.09
CA TRP A 137 -19.05 1.66 -11.30
C TRP A 137 -20.49 2.15 -11.31
N GLN A 138 -21.41 1.20 -11.49
CA GLN A 138 -22.84 1.44 -11.54
C GLN A 138 -23.52 0.87 -10.28
N ASP A 139 -24.63 1.47 -9.87
CA ASP A 139 -25.38 1.04 -8.68
C ASP A 139 -25.90 -0.40 -8.75
N ASN A 140 -26.12 -0.94 -9.95
CA ASN A 140 -26.50 -2.34 -10.17
C ASN A 140 -25.37 -3.35 -9.91
N MET A 141 -24.11 -2.91 -9.89
CA MET A 141 -22.96 -3.75 -9.51
C MET A 141 -22.90 -4.00 -8.00
N PHE A 142 -23.66 -3.21 -7.21
CA PHE A 142 -23.74 -3.25 -5.75
C PHE A 142 -25.20 -3.15 -5.28
N ALA A 143 -26.09 -3.90 -5.94
CA ALA A 143 -27.54 -3.74 -5.79
C ALA A 143 -28.00 -3.89 -4.34
N GLU A 144 -27.44 -4.85 -3.60
CA GLU A 144 -27.72 -5.08 -2.18
C GLU A 144 -27.38 -3.89 -1.28
N PHE A 145 -26.39 -3.07 -1.65
CA PHE A 145 -26.11 -1.82 -0.95
C PHE A 145 -27.12 -0.74 -1.30
N PHE A 146 -27.47 -0.58 -2.57
CA PHE A 146 -28.29 0.55 -3.03
C PHE A 146 -29.79 0.36 -2.87
N ASP A 147 -30.29 -0.89 -2.86
CA ASP A 147 -31.73 -1.21 -2.78
C ASP A 147 -32.41 -0.61 -1.54
N ARG A 148 -31.70 -0.57 -0.40
CA ARG A 148 -32.19 0.03 0.86
C ARG A 148 -32.33 1.56 0.80
N PHE A 149 -31.80 2.21 -0.23
CA PHE A 149 -31.84 3.66 -0.42
C PHE A 149 -32.71 4.08 -1.62
N GLY A 150 -33.38 3.14 -2.28
CA GLY A 150 -34.24 3.37 -3.43
C GLY A 150 -33.88 2.49 -4.62
N PRO A 151 -34.69 2.51 -5.70
CA PRO A 151 -34.53 1.59 -6.83
C PRO A 151 -33.15 1.72 -7.48
N VAL A 152 -32.53 0.58 -7.81
CA VAL A 152 -31.31 0.48 -8.63
C VAL A 152 -31.62 0.83 -10.08
N LYS A 153 -30.78 1.64 -10.73
CA LYS A 153 -31.07 2.26 -12.04
C LYS A 153 -30.00 2.02 -13.13
N GLY A 154 -28.88 1.37 -12.80
CA GLY A 154 -27.72 1.25 -13.68
C GLY A 154 -26.97 2.57 -13.89
N VAL A 155 -27.01 3.48 -12.91
CA VAL A 155 -26.36 4.80 -13.00
C VAL A 155 -25.04 4.80 -12.23
N ASN A 156 -24.15 5.75 -12.54
CA ASN A 156 -22.86 5.86 -11.87
C ASN A 156 -23.04 6.00 -10.35
N ILE A 157 -22.26 5.26 -9.56
CA ILE A 157 -22.37 5.33 -8.09
C ILE A 157 -22.03 6.71 -7.52
N GLY A 158 -21.20 7.49 -8.22
CA GLY A 158 -20.88 8.86 -7.84
C GLY A 158 -22.08 9.80 -7.89
N ASP A 159 -23.07 9.53 -8.74
CA ASP A 159 -24.34 10.27 -8.78
C ASP A 159 -25.30 9.84 -7.65
N ARG A 160 -25.06 8.66 -7.05
CA ARG A 160 -25.88 8.09 -5.98
C ARG A 160 -25.36 8.44 -4.60
N LEU A 161 -24.04 8.53 -4.46
CA LEU A 161 -23.35 8.70 -3.19
C LEU A 161 -23.10 10.17 -2.88
N SER A 162 -23.24 10.54 -1.61
CA SER A 162 -22.89 11.89 -1.15
C SER A 162 -21.96 11.85 0.06
N MET A 163 -21.40 13.00 0.43
CA MET A 163 -20.55 13.09 1.63
C MET A 163 -21.38 13.05 2.91
N ASN A 164 -22.57 13.67 2.91
CA ASN A 164 -23.29 14.02 4.14
C ASN A 164 -24.69 13.38 4.25
N THR A 165 -25.30 13.00 3.13
CA THR A 165 -26.67 12.49 3.07
C THR A 165 -26.68 11.03 2.59
N PRO A 166 -27.30 10.11 3.34
CA PRO A 166 -27.38 8.71 2.91
C PRO A 166 -28.01 8.55 1.51
N PRO A 167 -27.49 7.65 0.67
CA PRO A 167 -26.31 6.81 0.92
C PRO A 167 -24.99 7.60 0.86
N THR A 168 -24.13 7.44 1.86
CA THR A 168 -22.87 8.17 1.92
C THR A 168 -21.67 7.37 1.39
N TRP A 169 -20.62 8.08 0.96
CA TRP A 169 -19.34 7.46 0.61
C TRP A 169 -18.76 6.61 1.73
N ALA A 170 -18.79 7.10 2.97
CA ALA A 170 -18.33 6.33 4.12
C ALA A 170 -19.12 5.03 4.31
N GLN A 171 -20.44 5.05 4.13
CA GLN A 171 -21.28 3.85 4.21
C GLN A 171 -20.95 2.85 3.10
N PHE A 172 -20.73 3.34 1.89
CA PHE A 172 -20.38 2.49 0.75
C PHE A 172 -18.98 1.88 0.88
N LEU A 173 -17.98 2.68 1.22
CA LEU A 173 -16.60 2.22 1.43
C LEU A 173 -16.49 1.22 2.58
N HIS A 174 -17.27 1.42 3.65
CA HIS A 174 -17.40 0.43 4.71
C HIS A 174 -18.01 -0.88 4.19
N HIS A 175 -19.04 -0.79 3.33
CA HIS A 175 -19.69 -1.98 2.77
C HIS A 175 -18.77 -2.78 1.85
N ILE A 176 -18.00 -2.12 0.97
CA ILE A 176 -17.16 -2.79 -0.03
C ILE A 176 -15.74 -3.11 0.45
N GLY A 177 -15.22 -2.40 1.46
CA GLY A 177 -13.86 -2.58 1.97
C GLY A 177 -13.80 -3.15 3.39
N GLY A 178 -14.94 -3.37 4.04
CA GLY A 178 -14.99 -3.84 5.43
C GLY A 178 -14.73 -5.34 5.63
N PRO A 179 -14.57 -5.79 6.89
CA PRO A 179 -14.23 -7.18 7.22
C PRO A 179 -15.22 -8.21 6.68
N GLU A 180 -16.49 -7.86 6.69
CA GLU A 180 -17.59 -8.71 6.20
C GLU A 180 -17.92 -8.43 4.73
N SER A 181 -17.09 -7.61 4.05
CA SER A 181 -17.34 -7.25 2.67
C SER A 181 -17.18 -8.47 1.77
N PRO A 182 -18.22 -8.85 1.00
CA PRO A 182 -18.05 -9.83 -0.07
C PRO A 182 -17.22 -9.24 -1.22
N TYR A 183 -16.93 -7.92 -1.17
CA TYR A 183 -16.25 -7.16 -2.19
C TYR A 183 -14.79 -6.79 -1.87
N TYR A 184 -14.19 -7.33 -0.82
CA TYR A 184 -12.83 -6.96 -0.41
C TYR A 184 -11.78 -7.10 -1.54
N ARG A 185 -11.97 -8.01 -2.49
CA ARG A 185 -11.08 -8.17 -3.67
C ARG A 185 -11.33 -7.20 -4.82
N TYR A 186 -12.40 -6.40 -4.76
CA TYR A 186 -12.84 -5.54 -5.85
C TYR A 186 -12.23 -4.13 -5.81
N VAL A 187 -11.51 -3.83 -4.74
CA VAL A 187 -10.79 -2.59 -4.51
C VAL A 187 -9.29 -2.75 -4.76
N PHE A 188 -8.90 -3.82 -5.46
CA PHE A 188 -7.52 -4.10 -5.84
C PHE A 188 -7.26 -3.64 -7.28
N HIS A 189 -6.25 -2.79 -7.46
CA HIS A 189 -5.76 -2.34 -8.75
C HIS A 189 -4.46 -3.06 -9.09
N GLN A 190 -4.39 -3.59 -10.31
CA GLN A 190 -3.20 -4.21 -10.86
C GLN A 190 -2.90 -3.67 -12.25
N GLU A 191 -1.63 -3.43 -12.56
CA GLU A 191 -1.20 -3.10 -13.91
C GLU A 191 -1.44 -4.29 -14.85
N SER A 192 -2.07 -4.03 -15.99
CA SER A 192 -2.36 -5.05 -17.01
C SER A 192 -1.48 -4.90 -18.25
N THR A 193 -1.35 -3.69 -18.79
CA THR A 193 -0.53 -3.44 -19.99
C THR A 193 0.13 -2.06 -19.96
N ILE A 194 1.28 -1.95 -20.64
CA ILE A 194 2.01 -0.70 -20.85
C ILE A 194 2.04 -0.45 -22.36
N ASP A 195 1.50 0.70 -22.80
CA ASP A 195 1.57 1.19 -24.18
C ASP A 195 2.52 2.40 -24.25
N PRO A 196 3.79 2.20 -24.65
CA PRO A 196 4.75 3.29 -24.75
C PRO A 196 4.40 4.30 -25.85
N GLY A 197 3.72 3.86 -26.91
CA GLY A 197 3.36 4.71 -28.06
C GLY A 197 2.28 5.71 -27.70
N ARG A 198 1.28 5.28 -26.92
CA ARG A 198 0.23 6.15 -26.37
C ARG A 198 0.63 6.80 -25.05
N ARG A 199 1.74 6.38 -24.43
CA ARG A 199 2.16 6.77 -23.06
C ARG A 199 1.08 6.49 -22.02
N ILE A 200 0.51 5.30 -22.11
CA ILE A 200 -0.61 4.85 -21.29
C ILE A 200 -0.25 3.55 -20.57
N ILE A 201 -0.76 3.41 -19.36
CA ILE A 201 -0.78 2.15 -18.62
C ILE A 201 -2.24 1.79 -18.40
N THR A 202 -2.61 0.58 -18.79
CA THR A 202 -3.93 0.04 -18.48
C THR A 202 -3.82 -0.69 -17.15
N MET A 203 -4.61 -0.23 -16.18
CA MET A 203 -4.84 -0.90 -14.91
C MET A 203 -6.12 -1.72 -15.02
N VAL A 204 -6.21 -2.78 -14.22
CA VAL A 204 -7.43 -3.55 -14.02
C VAL A 204 -7.79 -3.49 -12.54
N GLY A 205 -9.02 -3.07 -12.26
CA GLY A 205 -9.60 -3.06 -10.93
C GLY A 205 -10.51 -4.26 -10.67
N GLY A 206 -11.28 -4.19 -9.59
CA GLY A 206 -12.33 -5.16 -9.30
C GLY A 206 -13.30 -5.40 -10.45
N GLN A 207 -13.84 -6.62 -10.52
CA GLN A 207 -14.73 -7.10 -11.60
C GLN A 207 -14.06 -7.14 -12.98
N GLY A 208 -12.73 -6.98 -13.07
CA GLY A 208 -12.02 -6.99 -14.35
C GLY A 208 -12.21 -5.70 -15.15
N VAL A 209 -12.66 -4.62 -14.51
CA VAL A 209 -12.79 -3.32 -15.15
C VAL A 209 -11.41 -2.77 -15.48
N ALA A 210 -11.19 -2.46 -16.75
CA ALA A 210 -9.96 -1.85 -17.21
C ALA A 210 -10.11 -0.31 -17.28
N PHE A 211 -9.09 0.40 -16.84
CA PHE A 211 -9.00 1.85 -16.95
C PHE A 211 -7.57 2.28 -17.31
N GLU A 212 -7.44 3.46 -17.91
CA GLU A 212 -6.18 3.95 -18.47
C GLU A 212 -5.63 5.11 -17.64
N TYR A 213 -4.34 5.03 -17.30
CA TYR A 213 -3.56 6.14 -16.79
C TYR A 213 -2.58 6.65 -17.83
N THR A 214 -2.46 7.97 -17.94
CA THR A 214 -1.30 8.55 -18.61
C THR A 214 -0.04 8.29 -17.78
N PHE A 215 1.12 8.32 -18.41
CA PHE A 215 2.41 8.22 -17.71
C PHE A 215 2.58 9.27 -16.59
N ASP A 216 2.05 10.48 -16.77
CA ASP A 216 2.11 11.53 -15.75
C ASP A 216 1.23 11.21 -14.54
N ARG A 217 0.00 10.73 -14.78
CA ARG A 217 -0.90 10.26 -13.71
C ARG A 217 -0.28 9.09 -12.96
N TYR A 218 0.27 8.12 -13.68
CA TYR A 218 0.92 6.95 -13.08
C TYR A 218 2.16 7.33 -12.25
N LEU A 219 2.94 8.32 -12.69
CA LEU A 219 4.04 8.84 -11.88
C LEU A 219 3.55 9.47 -10.56
N GLY A 220 2.32 10.00 -10.53
CA GLY A 220 1.66 10.38 -9.29
C GLY A 220 1.55 9.21 -8.32
N GLU A 221 1.01 8.07 -8.78
CA GLU A 221 0.91 6.83 -7.98
C GLU A 221 2.26 6.37 -7.45
N ILE A 222 3.28 6.34 -8.33
CA ILE A 222 4.61 5.87 -7.94
C ILE A 222 5.19 6.73 -6.81
N LYS A 223 4.91 8.04 -6.81
CA LYS A 223 5.42 8.98 -5.79
C LYS A 223 4.80 8.79 -4.41
N GLU A 224 3.65 8.13 -4.30
CA GLU A 224 3.06 7.77 -3.01
C GLU A 224 3.83 6.63 -2.31
N VAL A 225 4.49 5.77 -3.08
CA VAL A 225 5.18 4.58 -2.58
C VAL A 225 6.69 4.77 -2.53
N LEU A 226 7.25 5.42 -3.56
CA LEU A 226 8.69 5.47 -3.79
C LEU A 226 9.32 6.83 -3.53
N THR A 227 10.57 6.74 -3.10
CA THR A 227 11.56 7.81 -3.13
C THR A 227 12.75 7.35 -3.97
N ASP A 228 13.66 8.25 -4.31
CA ASP A 228 14.88 7.88 -5.04
C ASP A 228 15.65 6.75 -4.32
N CYS A 229 15.70 6.82 -2.98
CA CYS A 229 16.29 5.80 -2.13
C CYS A 229 15.56 4.45 -2.23
N LYS A 230 14.22 4.42 -2.24
CA LYS A 230 13.45 3.16 -2.42
C LYS A 230 13.56 2.61 -3.85
N ALA A 231 13.92 3.46 -4.81
CA ALA A 231 14.20 3.11 -6.19
C ALA A 231 15.68 2.82 -6.49
N TYR A 232 16.58 2.79 -5.50
CA TYR A 232 18.04 2.73 -5.75
C TYR A 232 18.47 1.61 -6.71
N GLN A 233 17.84 0.44 -6.59
CA GLN A 233 18.17 -0.73 -7.39
C GLN A 233 17.85 -0.53 -8.88
N PHE A 234 16.78 0.19 -9.20
CA PHE A 234 16.49 0.54 -10.58
C PHE A 234 17.68 1.27 -11.20
N PHE A 235 18.18 2.31 -10.52
CA PHE A 235 19.28 3.11 -11.04
C PHE A 235 20.58 2.29 -11.17
N GLU A 236 20.88 1.41 -10.20
CA GLU A 236 22.06 0.54 -10.30
C GLU A 236 21.96 -0.49 -11.43
N LEU A 237 20.76 -1.03 -11.67
CA LEU A 237 20.50 -1.96 -12.76
C LEU A 237 20.56 -1.24 -14.11
N TYR A 238 20.01 -0.03 -14.20
CA TYR A 238 20.07 0.79 -15.41
C TYR A 238 21.52 1.14 -15.78
N ASP A 239 22.34 1.55 -14.81
CA ASP A 239 23.76 1.84 -15.05
C ASP A 239 24.54 0.61 -15.55
N ARG A 240 24.15 -0.58 -15.07
CA ARG A 240 24.83 -1.83 -15.41
C ARG A 240 24.43 -2.36 -16.78
N TYR A 241 23.14 -2.34 -17.09
CA TYR A 241 22.58 -3.03 -18.26
C TYR A 241 22.16 -2.08 -19.38
N GLY A 242 22.12 -0.78 -19.11
CA GLY A 242 21.72 0.26 -20.06
C GLY A 242 20.22 0.31 -20.33
N GLN A 243 19.86 1.15 -21.29
CA GLN A 243 18.49 1.35 -21.73
C GLN A 243 17.85 0.05 -22.27
N GLY A 244 16.57 -0.15 -21.99
CA GLY A 244 15.78 -1.31 -22.39
C GLY A 244 16.05 -2.56 -21.55
N PHE A 245 16.70 -2.44 -20.38
CA PHE A 245 16.95 -3.63 -19.55
C PHE A 245 15.66 -4.16 -18.93
N ALA A 246 14.75 -3.27 -18.51
CA ALA A 246 13.55 -3.63 -17.77
C ALA A 246 12.42 -4.13 -18.69
N SER A 247 12.50 -3.88 -19.99
CA SER A 247 11.57 -4.43 -20.98
C SER A 247 11.94 -5.86 -21.44
N LYS A 248 13.07 -6.41 -20.99
CA LYS A 248 13.50 -7.78 -21.33
C LYS A 248 12.88 -8.81 -20.39
N ALA A 249 12.69 -10.05 -20.84
CA ALA A 249 12.24 -11.12 -19.93
C ALA A 249 13.37 -11.53 -18.96
N GLY A 250 13.04 -11.84 -17.70
CA GLY A 250 13.93 -12.55 -16.77
C GLY A 250 14.82 -11.72 -15.84
N TRP A 251 14.71 -10.38 -15.82
CA TRP A 251 15.44 -9.53 -14.86
C TRP A 251 14.68 -9.34 -13.53
N ALA A 252 13.35 -9.48 -13.52
CA ALA A 252 12.53 -9.31 -12.33
C ALA A 252 12.86 -10.37 -11.27
N GLY A 253 12.97 -9.95 -9.99
CA GLY A 253 13.33 -10.84 -8.87
C GLY A 253 14.82 -11.16 -8.73
N GLN A 254 15.70 -10.63 -9.60
CA GLN A 254 17.14 -10.82 -9.44
C GLN A 254 17.67 -9.98 -8.26
N PRO A 255 18.43 -10.57 -7.31
CA PRO A 255 19.07 -9.78 -6.25
C PRO A 255 20.09 -8.84 -6.88
N VAL A 256 20.16 -7.60 -6.42
CA VAL A 256 21.30 -6.74 -6.75
C VAL A 256 22.55 -7.40 -6.19
N PRO A 257 23.53 -7.81 -7.03
CA PRO A 257 24.73 -8.47 -6.54
C PRO A 257 25.48 -7.51 -5.63
N LYS A 258 25.83 -7.97 -4.42
CA LYS A 258 26.70 -7.22 -3.51
C LYS A 258 28.01 -6.93 -4.24
N ARG A 259 28.40 -5.65 -4.30
CA ARG A 259 29.75 -5.26 -4.75
C ARG A 259 30.78 -5.67 -3.69
#